data_AF-A0A225V3U5-F1
#
_entry.id   AF-A0A225V3U5-F1
#
_cell.length_a   1.000
_cell.length_b   1.000
_cell.length_c   1.000
_cell.angle_alpha   90.00
_cell.angle_beta   90.00
_cell.angle_gamma   90.00
#
_symmetry.space_group_name_H-M   'P 1'
#
loop_
_entity.id
_entity.type
_entity.pdbx_description
1 polymer ?
#
loop_
_entity_poly.entity_id
_entity_poly.type
_entity_poly.pdbx_seq_one_letter_code
_entity_poly.pdbx_strand_id
1 'polypeptide(L)'
;MIAHWATIWVAEHAGTALQVSNGWIQSFMERNGLVLRRATSKSKLTQKAIVERGVKFIEHVQQLIKEYDIQYSNIYNMDETAVFLDHNRNTTLDVRGAKDVHVKSFGLEKNRFTAVFAASASGK
;
A
#
# COMPACT_ATOMS: atom_id res chain seq x y z
N MET A 1 7.89 15.02 14.04
CA MET A 1 6.44 14.71 13.98
C MET A 1 6.23 13.34 14.58
N ILE A 2 5.40 13.29 15.62
CA ILE A 2 5.26 12.19 16.57
C ILE A 2 4.45 11.07 15.91
N ALA A 3 5.09 9.92 15.65
CA ALA A 3 4.42 8.76 15.05
C ALA A 3 3.81 7.92 16.17
N HIS A 4 2.49 8.03 16.30
CA HIS A 4 1.64 7.19 17.12
C HIS A 4 1.53 5.80 16.47
N TRP A 5 2.31 4.81 16.92
CA TRP A 5 2.05 3.39 16.65
C TRP A 5 2.76 2.52 17.68
N ALA A 6 2.01 2.02 18.65
CA ALA A 6 2.45 0.90 19.48
C ALA A 6 1.47 -0.23 19.18
N THR A 7 1.92 -1.22 18.40
CA THR A 7 1.72 -2.66 18.61
C THR A 7 2.34 -3.38 17.40
N ILE A 8 3.61 -3.79 17.54
CA ILE A 8 4.15 -4.83 16.67
C ILE A 8 3.61 -6.15 17.23
N TRP A 9 2.58 -6.71 16.59
CA TRP A 9 2.09 -8.05 16.91
C TRP A 9 3.13 -9.06 16.41
N VAL A 10 3.89 -9.65 17.34
CA VAL A 10 4.67 -10.86 17.12
C VAL A 10 3.69 -11.99 16.83
N ALA A 11 3.90 -12.72 15.74
CA ALA A 11 3.01 -13.81 15.32
C ALA A 11 2.84 -14.81 16.46
N GLU A 12 1.59 -14.99 16.88
CA GLU A 12 1.19 -15.89 17.95
C GLU A 12 1.42 -17.34 17.50
N HIS A 13 2.55 -17.92 17.94
CA HIS A 13 2.74 -19.36 17.98
C HIS A 13 2.89 -19.72 19.46
N ALA A 14 1.83 -20.28 20.04
CA ALA A 14 1.71 -20.73 21.42
C ALA A 14 1.80 -19.64 22.52
N GLY A 15 0.63 -19.12 22.93
CA GLY A 15 0.23 -19.14 24.34
C GLY A 15 0.72 -18.07 25.31
N THR A 16 1.53 -17.07 24.93
CA THR A 16 1.82 -15.93 25.84
C THR A 16 2.02 -14.62 25.08
N ALA A 17 1.19 -13.61 25.37
CA ALA A 17 1.40 -12.25 24.90
C ALA A 17 2.61 -11.62 25.62
N LEU A 18 3.68 -11.36 24.87
CA LEU A 18 4.92 -10.79 25.40
C LEU A 18 4.74 -9.27 25.57
N GLN A 19 4.59 -8.82 26.82
CA GLN A 19 4.47 -7.38 27.14
C GLN A 19 5.85 -6.77 27.37
N VAL A 20 6.29 -5.89 26.48
CA VAL A 20 7.57 -5.15 26.58
C VAL A 20 7.39 -3.69 26.21
N SER A 21 8.26 -2.84 26.76
CA SER A 21 8.27 -1.41 26.41
C SER A 21 8.90 -1.17 25.03
N ASN A 22 8.51 -0.07 24.38
CA ASN A 22 9.11 0.34 23.11
C ASN A 22 10.63 0.55 23.20
N GLY A 23 11.12 1.05 24.35
CA GLY A 23 12.55 1.20 24.60
C GLY A 23 13.28 -0.14 24.62
N TRP A 24 12.67 -1.17 25.24
CA TRP A 24 13.25 -2.52 25.23
C TRP A 24 13.34 -3.09 23.80
N ILE A 25 12.28 -2.92 22.99
CA ILE A 25 12.25 -3.36 21.59
C ILE A 25 13.34 -2.64 20.78
N GLN A 26 13.47 -1.32 20.93
CA GLN A 26 14.48 -0.55 20.23
C GLN A 26 15.90 -1.01 20.59
N SER A 27 16.21 -1.12 21.88
CA SER A 27 17.53 -1.59 22.31
C SER A 27 17.79 -3.04 21.90
N PHE A 28 16.75 -3.88 21.85
CA PHE A 28 16.85 -5.25 21.32
C PHE A 28 17.21 -5.25 19.82
N MET A 29 16.53 -4.42 19.02
CA MET A 29 16.83 -4.28 17.59
C MET A 29 18.25 -3.76 17.37
N GLU A 30 18.68 -2.76 18.14
CA GLU A 30 20.03 -2.20 18.05
C GLU A 30 21.11 -3.22 18.38
N ARG A 31 20.94 -3.99 19.48
CA ARG A 31 21.88 -5.05 19.88
C ARG A 31 22.01 -6.17 18.85
N ASN A 32 20.93 -6.48 18.13
CA ASN A 32 20.88 -7.57 17.16
C ASN A 32 21.02 -7.08 15.70
N GLY A 33 21.30 -5.79 15.48
CA GLY A 33 21.47 -5.23 14.14
C GLY A 33 20.20 -5.28 13.28
N LEU A 34 19.00 -5.31 13.88
CA LEU A 34 17.73 -5.35 13.17
C LEU A 34 17.25 -3.95 12.80
N VAL A 35 16.64 -3.82 11.62
CA VAL A 35 16.04 -2.57 11.16
C VAL A 35 14.67 -2.82 10.55
N LEU A 36 13.77 -1.86 10.74
CA LEU A 36 12.46 -1.85 10.09
C LEU A 36 12.63 -1.48 8.61
N ARG A 37 12.18 -2.33 7.69
CA ARG A 37 12.31 -2.08 6.24
C ARG A 37 10.95 -2.08 5.57
N ARG A 38 10.73 -1.14 4.65
CA ARG A 38 9.51 -1.03 3.84
C ARG A 38 9.73 -1.62 2.46
N ALA A 39 8.78 -2.42 1.97
CA ALA A 39 8.79 -2.89 0.58
C ALA A 39 8.63 -1.71 -0.38
N THR A 40 9.59 -1.52 -1.29
CA THR A 40 9.60 -0.41 -2.25
C THR A 40 9.00 -0.86 -3.57
N SER A 41 7.87 -0.28 -3.98
CA SER A 41 7.36 -0.42 -5.35
C SER A 41 8.04 0.62 -6.26
N LYS A 42 8.51 0.18 -7.43
CA LYS A 42 9.18 1.04 -8.42
C LYS A 42 8.15 1.75 -9.29
N SER A 43 8.13 3.08 -9.24
CA SER A 43 7.49 3.91 -10.28
C SER A 43 8.29 3.78 -11.59
N LYS A 44 7.60 3.52 -12.71
CA LYS A 44 8.20 3.35 -14.04
C LYS A 44 8.09 4.60 -14.94
N LEU A 45 7.67 5.76 -14.40
CA LEU A 45 7.54 7.00 -15.16
C LEU A 45 8.24 8.16 -14.44
N THR A 46 8.89 9.04 -15.20
CA THR A 46 9.47 10.27 -14.66
C THR A 46 8.35 11.23 -14.25
N GLN A 47 8.56 11.99 -13.16
CA GLN A 47 7.55 12.92 -12.62
C GLN A 47 7.01 13.88 -13.69
N LYS A 48 7.90 14.37 -14.57
CA LYS A 48 7.53 15.26 -15.69
C LYS A 48 6.56 14.61 -16.67
N ALA A 49 6.82 13.35 -17.06
CA ALA A 49 5.97 12.61 -17.99
C ALA A 49 4.59 12.29 -17.37
N ILE A 50 4.52 12.08 -16.05
CA ILE A 50 3.25 11.88 -15.33
C ILE A 50 2.40 13.14 -15.42
N VAL A 51 2.99 14.30 -15.13
CA VAL A 51 2.28 15.60 -15.15
C VAL A 51 1.79 15.93 -16.56
N GLU A 52 2.66 15.85 -17.57
CA GLU A 52 2.29 16.17 -18.96
C GLU A 52 1.16 15.27 -19.49
N ARG A 53 1.20 13.97 -19.18
CA ARG A 53 0.13 13.04 -19.57
C ARG A 53 -1.17 13.31 -18.81
N GLY A 54 -1.07 13.60 -17.51
CA GLY A 54 -2.22 13.92 -16.67
C GLY A 54 -2.97 15.16 -17.14
N VAL A 55 -2.25 16.24 -17.45
CA VAL A 55 -2.85 17.49 -17.94
C VAL A 55 -3.59 17.27 -19.26
N LYS A 56 -2.93 16.65 -20.25
CA LYS A 56 -3.53 16.37 -21.56
C LYS A 56 -4.78 15.51 -21.47
N PHE A 57 -4.79 14.53 -20.57
CA PHE A 57 -5.95 13.68 -20.34
C PHE A 57 -7.12 14.47 -19.76
N ILE A 58 -6.89 15.29 -18.73
CA ILE A 58 -7.94 16.10 -18.10
C ILE A 58 -8.55 17.09 -19.12
N GLU A 59 -7.71 17.78 -19.89
CA GLU A 59 -8.16 18.72 -20.93
C GLU A 59 -9.05 18.03 -21.97
N HIS A 60 -8.62 16.86 -22.45
CA HIS A 60 -9.38 16.08 -23.42
C HIS A 60 -10.74 15.61 -22.88
N VAL A 61 -10.77 15.08 -21.65
CA VAL A 61 -12.02 14.65 -21.00
C VAL A 61 -12.97 15.84 -20.81
N GLN A 62 -12.47 17.00 -20.39
CA GLN A 62 -13.29 18.21 -20.24
C GLN A 62 -13.88 18.71 -21.56
N GLN A 63 -13.15 18.58 -22.66
CA GLN A 63 -13.67 18.91 -23.99
C GLN A 63 -14.83 17.99 -24.36
N LEU A 64 -14.68 16.67 -24.19
CA LEU A 64 -15.74 15.70 -24.46
C LEU A 64 -16.98 15.93 -23.59
N ILE A 65 -16.82 16.21 -22.30
CA ILE A 65 -17.95 16.51 -21.41
C ILE A 65 -18.77 17.69 -21.93
N LYS A 66 -18.09 18.75 -22.42
CA LYS A 66 -18.74 19.94 -22.96
C LYS A 66 -19.38 19.70 -24.33
N GLU A 67 -18.70 18.96 -25.21
CA GLU A 67 -19.15 18.65 -26.57
C GLU A 67 -20.44 17.83 -26.57
N TYR A 68 -20.52 16.83 -25.68
CA TYR A 68 -21.63 15.88 -25.61
C TYR A 68 -22.62 16.19 -24.46
N ASP A 69 -22.48 17.33 -23.77
CA ASP A 69 -23.29 17.73 -22.61
C ASP A 69 -23.46 16.60 -21.57
N ILE A 70 -22.35 15.93 -21.25
CA ILE A 70 -22.36 14.75 -20.38
C ILE A 70 -22.59 15.19 -18.94
N GLN A 71 -23.70 14.78 -18.36
CA GLN A 71 -23.96 14.98 -16.94
C GLN A 71 -22.92 14.23 -16.10
N TYR A 72 -22.37 14.89 -15.07
CA TYR A 72 -21.36 14.29 -14.18
C TYR A 72 -21.84 13.00 -13.48
N SER A 73 -23.15 12.85 -13.27
CA SER A 73 -23.76 11.64 -12.74
C SER A 73 -23.66 10.42 -13.67
N ASN A 74 -23.42 10.65 -14.96
CA ASN A 74 -23.26 9.60 -15.98
C ASN A 74 -21.79 9.23 -16.22
N ILE A 75 -20.85 9.88 -15.52
CA ILE A 75 -19.43 9.56 -15.58
C ILE A 75 -19.11 8.58 -14.46
N TYR A 76 -18.69 7.38 -14.83
CA TYR A 76 -18.29 6.34 -13.89
C TYR A 76 -16.78 6.14 -13.98
N ASN A 77 -16.10 6.27 -12.85
CA ASN A 77 -14.71 5.83 -12.72
C ASN A 77 -14.70 4.35 -12.35
N MET A 78 -14.08 3.53 -13.18
CA MET A 78 -14.02 2.08 -13.00
C MET A 78 -12.56 1.65 -12.91
N ASP A 79 -12.26 0.79 -11.94
CA ASP A 79 -10.92 0.22 -11.78
C ASP A 79 -10.98 -1.23 -11.30
N GLU A 80 -9.97 -2.00 -11.69
CA GLU A 80 -9.75 -3.36 -11.23
C GLU A 80 -8.69 -3.36 -10.13
N THR A 81 -9.05 -3.83 -8.94
CA THR A 81 -8.12 -3.95 -7.82
C THR A 81 -7.98 -5.39 -7.36
N ALA A 82 -6.74 -5.81 -7.15
CA ALA A 82 -6.43 -7.11 -6.57
C ALA A 82 -6.61 -7.04 -5.05
N VAL A 83 -7.54 -7.82 -4.52
CA VAL A 83 -7.71 -7.99 -3.07
C VAL A 83 -7.01 -9.28 -2.65
N PHE A 84 -5.91 -9.14 -1.93
CA PHE A 84 -5.09 -10.25 -1.45
C PHE A 84 -5.69 -10.84 -0.18
N LEU A 85 -5.71 -12.17 -0.08
CA LEU A 85 -6.22 -12.89 1.09
C LEU A 85 -5.26 -12.84 2.28
N ASP A 86 -3.97 -12.66 2.03
CA ASP A 86 -2.97 -12.47 3.07
C ASP A 86 -2.73 -10.98 3.34
N HIS A 87 -2.50 -10.64 4.61
CA HIS A 87 -2.13 -9.31 5.01
C HIS A 87 -0.66 -9.09 4.66
N ASN A 88 -0.41 -8.62 3.43
CA ASN A 88 0.89 -8.19 2.95
C ASN A 88 1.38 -7.00 3.80
N ARG A 89 1.96 -7.28 4.98
CA ARG A 89 2.65 -6.27 5.78
C ARG A 89 3.81 -5.77 4.93
N ASN A 90 3.72 -4.52 4.47
CA ASN A 90 4.80 -3.85 3.74
C ASN A 90 6.01 -3.55 4.62
N THR A 91 6.12 -4.16 5.80
CA THR A 91 7.11 -3.86 6.81
C THR A 91 7.52 -5.12 7.54
N THR A 92 8.80 -5.43 7.50
CA THR A 92 9.39 -6.57 8.23
C THR A 92 10.66 -6.12 8.96
N LEU A 93 11.02 -6.87 10.00
CA LEU A 93 12.31 -6.76 10.67
C LEU A 93 13.31 -7.60 9.89
N ASP A 94 14.42 -6.97 9.50
CA ASP A 94 15.51 -7.68 8.81
C ASP A 94 16.87 -7.18 9.31
N VAL A 95 17.90 -7.97 9.08
CA VAL A 95 19.27 -7.66 9.47
C VAL A 95 19.78 -6.48 8.63
N ARG A 96 20.47 -5.55 9.29
CA ARG A 96 21.12 -4.41 8.65
C ARG A 96 22.11 -4.90 7.59
N GLY A 97 21.90 -4.49 6.34
CA GLY A 97 22.74 -4.88 5.21
C GLY A 97 22.23 -6.08 4.41
N ALA A 98 21.08 -6.66 4.74
CA ALA A 98 20.44 -7.67 3.91
C ALA A 98 20.18 -7.14 2.49
N LYS A 99 20.59 -7.92 1.50
CA LYS A 99 20.46 -7.60 0.06
C LYS A 99 19.00 -7.67 -0.39
N ASP A 100 18.26 -8.66 0.12
CA ASP A 100 16.86 -8.91 -0.18
C ASP A 100 16.07 -9.10 1.12
N VAL A 101 14.91 -8.45 1.21
CA VAL A 101 14.05 -8.44 2.40
C VAL A 101 12.85 -9.34 2.15
N HIS A 102 12.81 -10.52 2.77
CA HIS A 102 11.69 -11.45 2.67
C HIS A 102 10.68 -11.21 3.79
N VAL A 103 9.44 -10.87 3.44
CA VAL A 103 8.32 -10.81 4.39
C VAL A 103 7.77 -12.23 4.54
N LYS A 104 7.69 -12.73 5.78
CA LYS A 104 6.99 -14.00 6.06
C LYS A 104 5.50 -13.82 5.76
N SER A 105 5.00 -14.55 4.77
CA SER A 105 3.59 -14.71 4.45
C SER A 105 3.10 -16.08 4.91
N PHE A 106 1.78 -16.26 5.00
CA PHE A 106 1.16 -17.56 5.27
C PHE A 106 1.15 -18.48 4.04
N GLY A 107 1.93 -18.18 2.99
CA GLY A 107 1.92 -18.91 1.72
C GLY A 107 0.71 -18.59 0.84
N LEU A 108 -0.09 -17.58 1.21
CA LEU A 108 -1.27 -17.12 0.48
C LEU A 108 -1.05 -15.77 -0.20
N GLU A 109 0.19 -15.27 -0.25
CA GLU A 109 0.53 -13.95 -0.79
C GLU A 109 0.16 -13.78 -2.28
N LYS A 110 0.01 -14.90 -3.00
CA LYS A 110 -0.42 -14.94 -4.40
C LYS A 110 -1.93 -15.13 -4.55
N ASN A 111 -2.61 -15.61 -3.50
CA ASN A 111 -4.05 -15.81 -3.53
C ASN A 111 -4.74 -14.46 -3.41
N ARG A 112 -5.42 -14.09 -4.49
CA ARG A 112 -6.19 -12.86 -4.59
C ARG A 112 -7.50 -13.15 -5.28
N PHE A 113 -8.49 -12.35 -4.97
CA PHE A 113 -9.63 -12.18 -5.86
C PHE A 113 -9.51 -10.83 -6.56
N THR A 114 -10.00 -10.78 -7.78
CA THR A 114 -10.15 -9.55 -8.53
C THR A 114 -11.45 -8.89 -8.11
N ALA A 115 -11.37 -7.67 -7.61
CA ALA A 115 -12.54 -6.83 -7.37
C ALA A 115 -12.58 -5.73 -8.42
N VAL A 116 -13.75 -5.52 -9.00
CA VAL A 116 -14.00 -4.47 -9.98
C VAL A 116 -15.04 -3.54 -9.39
N PHE A 117 -14.70 -2.27 -9.28
CA PHE A 117 -15.60 -1.25 -8.75
C PHE A 117 -15.80 -0.15 -9.78
N ALA A 118 -17.01 0.37 -9.84
CA ALA A 118 -17.35 1.58 -10.56
C ALA A 118 -18.00 2.55 -9.58
N ALA A 119 -17.65 3.83 -9.69
CA ALA A 119 -18.25 4.88 -8.87
C ALA A 119 -18.52 6.13 -9.71
N SER A 120 -19.68 6.74 -9.48
CA SER A 120 -20.09 8.02 -10.07
C SER A 120 -20.08 9.15 -9.05
N ALA A 121 -20.16 10.39 -9.54
CA ALA A 121 -20.32 11.57 -8.67
C ALA A 121 -21.60 11.53 -7.82
N SER A 122 -22.57 10.69 -8.19
CA SER A 122 -23.83 10.50 -7.47
C SER A 122 -23.75 9.48 -6.32
N GLY A 123 -22.60 8.85 -6.11
CA GLY A 123 -22.41 7.83 -5.07
C GLY A 123 -22.98 6.45 -5.41
N LYS A 124 -23.42 6.26 -6.66
CA LYS A 124 -23.71 4.95 -7.27
C LYS A 124 -22.44 4.30 -7.79
#